data_AF-A0A1I1IUN6-F1
#
_entry.id   AF-A0A1I1IUN6-F1
#
_cell.length_a   1.000
_cell.length_b   1.000
_cell.length_c   1.000
_cell.angle_alpha   90.00
_cell.angle_beta   90.00
_cell.angle_gamma   90.00
#
_symmetry.space_group_name_H-M   'P 1'
#
loop_
_entity.id
_entity.type
_entity.pdbx_description
1 polymer ?
#
loop_
_entity_poly.entity_id
_entity_poly.type
_entity_poly.pdbx_seq_one_letter_code
_entity_poly.pdbx_strand_id
1 'polypeptide(L)'
;MKICTKNHHHWSLLDSLPLDKNGFGRYKCAGCAYEKGYQAGENREETFNIDLDSLHETQSGSAQYKSPHAAFAQGYYDGISNTYSNECS
;
A
#
# COMPACT_ATOMS: atom_id res chain seq x y z
N MET A 1 -0.27 -17.90 -7.76
CA MET A 1 -0.45 -17.08 -6.54
C MET A 1 0.88 -16.98 -5.82
N LYS A 2 1.37 -15.77 -5.52
CA LYS A 2 2.61 -15.57 -4.74
C LYS A 2 2.24 -14.87 -3.43
N ILE A 3 2.70 -15.41 -2.31
CA ILE A 3 2.54 -14.81 -0.99
C ILE A 3 3.63 -13.76 -0.81
N CYS A 4 3.30 -12.61 -0.24
CA CYS A 4 4.29 -11.58 0.09
C CYS A 4 5.26 -12.14 1.13
N THR A 5 6.56 -11.96 0.94
CA THR A 5 7.58 -12.41 1.92
C THR A 5 8.19 -11.24 2.72
N LYS A 6 7.73 -10.02 2.45
CA LYS A 6 8.17 -8.80 3.14
C LYS A 6 7.51 -8.70 4.52
N ASN A 7 8.18 -8.01 5.44
CA ASN A 7 7.73 -7.83 6.82
C ASN A 7 6.64 -6.74 6.96
N HIS A 8 5.63 -6.75 6.09
CA HIS A 8 4.52 -5.77 6.09
C HIS A 8 3.47 -6.04 7.17
N HIS A 9 3.42 -7.26 7.71
CA HIS A 9 2.43 -7.65 8.71
C HIS A 9 2.63 -6.96 10.07
N HIS A 10 3.80 -6.39 10.33
CA HIS A 10 4.13 -5.65 11.55
C HIS A 10 4.10 -4.12 11.36
N TRP A 11 3.68 -3.63 10.20
CA TRP A 11 3.66 -2.18 9.95
C TRP A 11 2.45 -1.54 10.64
N SER A 12 2.72 -0.85 11.74
CA SER A 12 1.70 -0.11 12.51
C SER A 12 0.96 0.94 11.68
N LEU A 13 1.60 1.47 10.63
CA LEU A 13 0.95 2.31 9.63
C LEU A 13 -0.32 1.66 9.06
N LEU A 14 -0.32 0.34 8.85
CA LEU A 14 -1.46 -0.36 8.25
C LEU A 14 -2.64 -0.52 9.24
N ASP A 15 -2.40 -0.32 10.54
CA ASP A 15 -3.43 -0.51 11.57
C ASP A 15 -4.54 0.54 11.48
N SER A 16 -4.22 1.76 11.01
CA SER A 16 -5.20 2.83 10.79
C SER A 16 -6.04 2.64 9.53
N LEU A 17 -5.62 1.77 8.60
CA LEU A 17 -6.30 1.59 7.33
C LEU A 17 -7.66 0.89 7.47
N PRO A 18 -8.64 1.24 6.63
CA PRO A 18 -9.95 0.61 6.63
C PRO A 18 -9.85 -0.87 6.27
N LEU A 19 -10.81 -1.64 6.80
CA LEU A 19 -10.92 -3.06 6.50
C LEU A 19 -11.56 -3.30 5.13
N ASP A 20 -11.08 -4.30 4.41
CA ASP A 20 -11.52 -4.76 3.10
C ASP A 20 -11.86 -6.26 3.13
N LYS A 21 -12.73 -6.66 4.06
CA LYS A 21 -13.13 -8.07 4.22
C LYS A 21 -13.89 -8.61 3.01
N ASN A 22 -14.58 -7.74 2.27
CA ASN A 22 -15.48 -8.11 1.18
C ASN A 22 -15.21 -7.39 -0.15
N GLY A 23 -14.18 -6.53 -0.26
CA GLY A 23 -13.93 -5.81 -1.49
C GLY A 23 -12.92 -6.49 -2.41
N PHE A 24 -12.63 -5.79 -3.51
CA PHE A 24 -11.89 -6.29 -4.66
C PHE A 24 -10.43 -6.66 -4.36
N GLY A 25 -9.87 -6.07 -3.30
CA GLY A 25 -8.50 -6.31 -2.86
C GLY A 25 -8.36 -7.33 -1.74
N ARG A 26 -9.44 -8.06 -1.40
CA ARG A 26 -9.39 -9.05 -0.32
C ARG A 26 -8.21 -10.01 -0.52
N TYR A 27 -7.48 -10.26 0.55
CA TYR A 27 -6.25 -11.06 0.58
C TYR A 27 -5.02 -10.47 -0.12
N LYS A 28 -5.12 -9.35 -0.85
CA LYS A 28 -3.94 -8.67 -1.40
C LYS A 28 -3.16 -7.98 -0.28
N CYS A 29 -1.83 -8.00 -0.39
CA CYS A 29 -0.95 -7.39 0.59
C CYS A 29 -1.07 -5.86 0.55
N ALA A 30 -1.67 -5.28 1.59
CA ALA A 30 -1.79 -3.82 1.75
C ALA A 30 -0.42 -3.13 1.78
N GLY A 31 0.61 -3.75 2.37
CA GLY A 31 1.96 -3.19 2.39
C GLY A 31 2.58 -3.09 0.99
N CYS A 32 2.38 -4.08 0.12
CA CYS A 32 2.83 -3.99 -1.28
C CYS A 32 2.09 -2.89 -2.04
N ALA A 33 0.80 -2.68 -1.75
CA ALA A 33 0.03 -1.61 -2.34
C ALA A 33 0.53 -0.23 -1.87
N TYR A 34 0.85 -0.09 -0.59
CA TYR A 34 1.47 1.11 -0.03
C TYR A 34 2.79 1.44 -0.72
N GLU A 35 3.70 0.48 -0.84
CA GLU A 35 5.00 0.69 -1.50
C GLU A 35 4.83 1.16 -2.96
N LYS A 36 3.89 0.55 -3.69
CA LYS A 36 3.53 0.98 -5.05
C LYS A 36 3.03 2.43 -5.07
N GLY A 37 2.13 2.79 -4.16
CA GLY A 37 1.61 4.13 -4.03
C GLY A 37 2.71 5.13 -3.73
N TYR A 38 3.56 4.82 -2.76
CA TYR A 38 4.69 5.64 -2.33
C TYR A 38 5.62 5.98 -3.51
N GLN A 39 6.02 4.97 -4.28
CA GLN A 39 6.85 5.19 -5.47
C GLN A 39 6.14 6.08 -6.51
N ALA A 40 4.85 5.85 -6.77
CA ALA A 40 4.09 6.69 -7.69
C ALA A 40 3.98 8.14 -7.20
N GLY A 41 3.87 8.34 -5.88
CA GLY A 41 3.84 9.65 -5.24
C GLY A 41 5.17 10.40 -5.34
N GLU A 42 6.29 9.71 -5.12
CA GLU A 42 7.63 10.28 -5.31
C GLU A 42 7.86 10.75 -6.75
N ASN A 43 7.34 10.00 -7.72
CA ASN A 43 7.39 10.36 -9.13
C ASN A 43 6.35 11.40 -9.55
N ARG A 44 5.43 11.79 -8.64
CA ARG A 44 4.27 12.66 -8.92
C ARG A 44 3.47 12.16 -10.12
N GLU A 45 3.27 10.85 -10.22
CA GLU A 45 2.51 10.25 -11.30
C GLU A 45 1.05 10.76 -11.27
N GLU A 46 0.62 11.37 -12.37
CA GLU A 46 -0.77 11.86 -12.52
C GLU A 46 -1.73 10.77 -13.01
N THR A 47 -1.18 9.67 -13.54
CA THR A 47 -1.94 8.52 -14.03
C THR A 47 -1.27 7.25 -13.55
N PHE A 48 -1.98 6.45 -12.78
CA PHE A 48 -1.50 5.16 -12.26
C PHE A 48 -2.59 4.11 -12.32
N ASN A 49 -2.19 2.88 -12.63
CA ASN A 49 -3.02 1.68 -12.48
C ASN A 49 -2.53 0.92 -11.25
N ILE A 50 -3.38 0.84 -10.21
CA ILE A 50 -3.03 0.13 -8.98
C ILE A 50 -2.72 -1.34 -9.27
N ASP A 51 -3.44 -1.94 -10.23
CA ASP A 51 -3.29 -3.34 -10.66
C ASP A 51 -3.19 -4.29 -9.46
N LEU A 52 -4.29 -4.41 -8.71
CA LEU A 52 -4.35 -5.25 -7.51
C LEU A 52 -4.06 -6.72 -7.80
N ASP A 53 -4.37 -7.19 -9.01
CA ASP A 53 -4.14 -8.58 -9.39
C ASP A 53 -2.66 -8.93 -9.43
N SER A 54 -1.81 -7.98 -9.80
CA SER A 54 -0.34 -8.11 -9.73
C SER A 54 0.21 -8.18 -8.29
N LEU A 55 -0.56 -7.75 -7.29
CA LEU A 55 -0.10 -7.78 -5.90
C LEU A 55 -0.03 -9.21 -5.38
N HIS A 56 1.03 -9.43 -4.59
CA HIS A 56 1.17 -10.60 -3.76
C HIS A 56 0.04 -10.67 -2.73
N GLU A 57 -0.33 -11.88 -2.34
CA GLU A 57 -1.27 -12.07 -1.24
C GLU A 57 -0.59 -11.82 0.10
N THR A 58 -1.37 -11.36 1.07
CA THR A 58 -0.89 -11.10 2.42
C THR A 58 -0.50 -12.40 3.12
N GLN A 59 0.53 -12.35 3.95
CA GLN A 59 0.80 -13.43 4.92
C GLN A 59 -0.34 -13.44 5.94
N SER A 60 -0.81 -14.62 6.34
CA SER A 60 -1.83 -14.75 7.39
C SER A 60 -1.40 -14.03 8.67
N GLY A 61 -2.24 -13.13 9.21
CA GLY A 61 -1.92 -12.30 10.38
C GLY A 61 -2.80 -11.03 10.52
N SER A 62 -2.45 -10.13 11.44
CA SER A 62 -3.18 -8.88 11.77
C SER A 62 -3.35 -7.89 10.61
N ALA A 63 -2.48 -7.95 9.60
CA ALA A 63 -2.61 -7.19 8.35
C ALA A 63 -3.62 -7.79 7.37
N GLN A 64 -4.26 -8.93 7.70
CA GLN A 64 -5.35 -9.46 6.89
C GLN A 64 -6.51 -8.48 6.83
N TYR A 65 -7.07 -8.37 5.64
CA TYR A 65 -8.23 -7.53 5.34
C TYR A 65 -7.95 -6.03 5.50
N LYS A 66 -6.71 -5.54 5.41
CA LYS A 66 -6.49 -4.11 5.21
C LYS A 66 -6.69 -3.74 3.74
N SER A 67 -7.37 -2.63 3.48
CA SER A 67 -7.68 -2.20 2.11
C SER A 67 -6.40 -1.84 1.35
N PRO A 68 -6.06 -2.59 0.28
CA PRO A 68 -4.90 -2.24 -0.54
C PRO A 68 -5.11 -0.94 -1.33
N HIS A 69 -6.35 -0.56 -1.63
CA HIS A 69 -6.64 0.76 -2.23
C HIS A 69 -6.30 1.89 -1.27
N ALA A 70 -6.73 1.78 -0.01
CA ALA A 70 -6.43 2.79 1.00
C ALA A 70 -4.93 2.83 1.29
N ALA A 71 -4.27 1.68 1.33
CA ALA A 71 -2.83 1.59 1.50
C ALA A 71 -2.08 2.27 0.35
N PHE A 72 -2.49 2.04 -0.91
CA PHE A 72 -1.92 2.71 -2.07
C PHE A 72 -2.09 4.23 -1.98
N ALA A 73 -3.31 4.70 -1.68
CA ALA A 73 -3.60 6.13 -1.57
C ALA A 73 -2.77 6.81 -0.46
N GLN A 74 -2.64 6.14 0.70
CA GLN A 74 -1.79 6.60 1.80
C GLN A 74 -0.33 6.67 1.35
N GLY A 75 0.18 5.62 0.72
CA GLY A 75 1.54 5.61 0.17
C GLY A 75 1.78 6.75 -0.80
N TYR A 76 0.86 6.96 -1.75
CA TYR A 76 0.97 8.05 -2.73
C TYR A 76 1.05 9.42 -2.08
N TYR A 77 0.20 9.69 -1.09
CA TYR A 77 0.25 10.93 -0.31
C TYR A 77 1.58 11.09 0.44
N ASP A 78 2.05 10.03 1.10
CA ASP A 78 3.31 10.04 1.86
C ASP A 78 4.53 10.23 0.94
N GLY A 79 4.53 9.61 -0.24
CA GLY A 79 5.56 9.78 -1.27
C GLY A 79 5.63 11.22 -1.79
N ILE A 80 4.48 11.84 -2.08
CA ILE A 80 4.43 13.27 -2.45
C ILE A 80 4.99 14.13 -1.32
N SER A 81 4.52 13.91 -0.09
CA SER A 81 4.93 14.69 1.08
C SER A 81 6.44 14.61 1.33
N ASN A 82 7.04 13.44 1.09
CA ASN A 82 8.49 13.25 1.14
C ASN A 82 9.23 14.14 0.14
N THR A 83 8.73 14.28 -1.11
CA THR A 83 9.41 15.14 -2.11
C THR A 83 9.50 16.60 -1.66
N TYR A 84 8.43 17.15 -1.09
CA TYR A 84 8.43 18.54 -0.61
C TYR A 84 9.19 18.73 0.71
N SER A 85 9.28 17.68 1.53
CA SER A 85 10.05 17.74 2.79
C SER A 85 11.56 17.77 2.52
N ASN A 86 12.01 17.12 1.45
CA ASN A 86 13.41 17.11 1.03
C ASN A 86 13.82 18.37 0.24
N GLU A 87 12.87 19.14 -0.32
CA GLU A 87 13.15 20.42 -1.00
C GLU A 87 13.47 21.58 -0.03
N CYS A 88 13.27 21.38 1.28
CA CYS A 88 13.62 22.33 2.34
C CYS A 88 14.92 21.98 3.11
N SER A 89 15.72 21.03 2.60
CA SER A 89 16.99 20.59 3.23
C SER A 89 18.23 21.21 2.57
#